data_AF-A0A1Q7DMC2-F1
#
_entry.id   AF-A0A1Q7DMC2-F1
#
_cell.length_a   1.000
_cell.length_b   1.000
_cell.length_c   1.000
_cell.angle_alpha   90.00
_cell.angle_beta   90.00
_cell.angle_gamma   90.00
#
_symmetry.space_group_name_H-M   'P 1'
#
loop_
_entity.id
_entity.type
_entity.pdbx_description
1 polymer ?
#
loop_
_entity_poly.entity_id
_entity_poly.type
_entity_poly.pdbx_seq_one_letter_code
_entity_poly.pdbx_strand_id
1 'polypeptide(L)'
;MRVGLALWLGVLAAVPCAAQDRWQVTLNSGKILWDLHLIKLAGDTLVVRHGDSTYAFPLVELDEVRLVQKSTRHITPEPGRYGGVLGGVDDEVHRLTLLTLAERRDILQQIFKDHPPGKGP
;
A
#
# COMPACT_ATOMS: atom_id res chain seq x y z
N MET A 1 5.30 60.43 4.75
CA MET A 1 4.77 59.34 3.92
C MET A 1 5.88 58.79 3.03
N ARG A 2 6.27 57.54 3.22
CA ARG A 2 6.95 56.67 2.24
C ARG A 2 6.98 55.26 2.85
N VAL A 3 6.01 54.45 2.40
CA VAL A 3 5.78 53.07 2.82
C VAL A 3 6.80 52.20 2.09
N GLY A 4 7.75 51.61 2.81
CA GLY A 4 8.65 50.59 2.29
C GLY A 4 8.04 49.21 2.51
N LEU A 5 7.41 48.67 1.47
CA LEU A 5 6.80 47.34 1.47
C LEU A 5 7.91 46.27 1.43
N ALA A 6 8.21 45.64 2.56
CA ALA A 6 9.12 44.49 2.59
C ALA A 6 8.36 43.24 2.13
N LEU A 7 8.62 42.80 0.90
CA LEU A 7 8.06 41.59 0.31
C LEU A 7 8.76 40.37 0.94
N TRP A 8 8.08 39.69 1.86
CA TRP A 8 8.51 38.40 2.38
C TRP A 8 8.22 37.31 1.34
N LEU A 9 9.25 36.87 0.61
CA LEU A 9 9.20 35.65 -0.19
C LEU A 9 9.32 34.44 0.74
N GLY A 10 8.19 34.01 1.31
CA GLY A 10 8.08 32.72 1.94
C GLY A 10 8.10 31.62 0.88
N VAL A 11 9.25 30.99 0.67
CA VAL A 11 9.32 29.73 -0.07
C VAL A 11 8.67 28.67 0.82
N LEU A 12 7.38 28.41 0.60
CA LEU A 12 6.78 27.16 1.06
C LEU A 12 7.47 26.03 0.27
N ALA A 13 8.51 25.45 0.87
CA ALA A 13 8.99 24.14 0.44
C ALA A 13 7.81 23.18 0.61
N ALA A 14 7.20 22.78 -0.50
CA ALA A 14 6.26 21.68 -0.52
C ALA A 14 7.03 20.44 -0.06
N VAL A 15 6.91 20.10 1.23
CA VAL A 15 7.36 18.80 1.72
C VAL A 15 6.64 17.78 0.87
N PRO A 16 7.34 16.92 0.10
CA PRO A 16 6.67 15.85 -0.60
C PRO A 16 6.01 15.01 0.48
N CYS A 17 4.68 15.12 0.60
CA CYS A 17 3.90 14.18 1.36
C CYS A 17 4.14 12.85 0.67
N ALA A 18 5.03 12.03 1.26
CA ALA A 18 5.27 10.69 0.76
C ALA A 18 3.90 10.02 0.66
N ALA A 19 3.48 9.70 -0.57
CA ALA A 19 2.19 9.08 -0.78
C ALA A 19 2.20 7.79 0.04
N GLN A 20 1.29 7.69 1.00
CA GLN A 20 1.25 6.54 1.89
C GLN A 20 0.97 5.28 1.08
N ASP A 21 1.73 4.21 1.34
CA ASP A 21 1.56 2.94 0.66
C ASP A 21 0.13 2.43 0.82
N ARG A 22 -0.43 1.97 -0.30
CA ARG A 22 -1.78 1.40 -0.39
C ARG A 22 -1.67 -0.07 -0.71
N TRP A 23 -2.12 -0.89 0.23
CA TRP A 23 -2.02 -2.32 0.15
C TRP A 23 -3.36 -2.96 -0.19
N GLN A 24 -3.29 -4.09 -0.86
CA GLN A 24 -4.41 -5.00 -1.08
C GLN A 24 -4.06 -6.35 -0.47
N VAL A 25 -5.06 -7.00 0.11
CA VAL A 25 -4.97 -8.38 0.61
C VAL A 25 -6.05 -9.23 -0.04
N THR A 26 -5.68 -10.42 -0.49
CA THR A 26 -6.61 -11.47 -0.88
C THR A 26 -6.60 -12.57 0.18
N LEU A 27 -7.78 -12.93 0.68
CA LEU A 27 -7.96 -14.00 1.64
C LEU A 27 -8.26 -15.32 0.93
N ASN A 28 -8.01 -16.45 1.62
CA ASN A 28 -8.34 -17.80 1.15
C ASN A 28 -9.83 -18.03 0.86
N SER A 29 -10.71 -17.20 1.43
CA SER A 29 -12.14 -17.16 1.12
C SER A 29 -12.45 -16.55 -0.25
N GLY A 30 -11.44 -16.01 -0.95
CA GLY A 30 -11.60 -15.23 -2.18
C GLY A 30 -11.96 -13.77 -1.94
N LYS A 31 -12.13 -13.33 -0.68
CA LYS A 31 -12.39 -11.93 -0.34
C LYS A 31 -11.15 -11.08 -0.61
N ILE A 32 -11.33 -9.98 -1.34
CA ILE A 32 -10.28 -9.00 -1.62
C ILE A 32 -10.57 -7.72 -0.83
N LEU A 33 -9.58 -7.23 -0.10
CA LEU A 33 -9.62 -5.96 0.63
C LEU A 33 -8.59 -4.99 0.02
N TRP A 34 -8.99 -3.75 -0.20
CA TRP A 34 -8.21 -2.71 -0.88
C TRP A 34 -7.93 -1.53 0.07
N ASP A 35 -7.07 -0.61 -0.37
CA ASP A 35 -6.73 0.64 0.32
C ASP A 35 -6.36 0.41 1.80
N LEU A 36 -5.61 -0.66 2.05
CA LEU A 36 -5.12 -1.03 3.37
C LEU A 36 -3.81 -0.31 3.67
N HIS A 37 -3.59 -0.01 4.94
CA HIS A 37 -2.30 0.43 5.45
C HIS A 37 -1.74 -0.61 6.41
N LEU A 38 -0.49 -1.02 6.21
CA LEU A 38 0.22 -1.89 7.14
C LEU A 38 0.40 -1.16 8.48
N ILE A 39 0.15 -1.86 9.59
CA ILE A 39 0.38 -1.32 10.94
C ILE A 39 1.48 -2.11 11.65
N LYS A 40 1.34 -3.43 11.74
CA LYS A 40 2.35 -4.31 12.34
C LYS A 40 2.12 -5.77 11.96
N LEU A 41 3.16 -6.57 12.12
CA LEU A 41 3.07 -8.03 12.19
C LEU A 41 3.19 -8.46 13.66
N ALA A 42 2.13 -9.05 14.21
CA ALA A 42 2.08 -9.54 15.59
C ALA A 42 2.12 -11.08 15.59
N GLY A 43 3.32 -11.65 15.58
CA GLY A 43 3.52 -13.08 15.41
C GLY A 43 2.96 -13.55 14.07
N ASP A 44 1.89 -14.35 14.11
CA ASP A 44 1.20 -14.90 12.94
C ASP A 44 -0.08 -14.13 12.59
N THR A 45 -0.14 -12.85 12.95
CA THR A 45 -1.26 -11.99 12.65
C THR A 45 -0.80 -10.70 11.99
N LEU A 46 -1.28 -10.47 10.77
CA LEU A 46 -1.11 -9.22 10.06
C LEU A 46 -2.16 -8.20 10.55
N VAL A 47 -1.71 -7.06 11.06
CA VAL A 47 -2.58 -5.96 11.49
C VAL A 47 -2.53 -4.84 10.47
N VAL A 48 -3.70 -4.45 9.96
CA VAL A 48 -3.84 -3.37 8.97
C VAL A 48 -4.91 -2.37 9.40
N ARG A 49 -4.84 -1.18 8.84
CA ARG A 49 -5.89 -0.15 8.93
C ARG A 49 -6.59 0.00 7.59
N HIS A 50 -7.90 0.23 7.62
CA HIS A 50 -8.70 0.61 6.46
C HIS A 50 -9.72 1.66 6.90
N GLY A 51 -9.58 2.88 6.38
CA GLY A 51 -10.25 4.06 6.94
C GLY A 51 -9.95 4.19 8.44
N ASP A 52 -10.99 4.33 9.25
CA ASP A 52 -10.88 4.45 10.71
C ASP A 52 -10.91 3.09 11.44
N SER A 53 -11.01 1.98 10.70
CA SER A 53 -11.08 0.64 11.27
C SER A 53 -9.74 -0.06 11.24
N THR A 54 -9.46 -0.88 12.25
CA THR A 54 -8.30 -1.77 12.30
C THR A 54 -8.77 -3.22 12.16
N TYR A 55 -8.09 -3.97 11.31
CA TYR A 55 -8.37 -5.38 11.05
C TYR A 55 -7.14 -6.23 11.36
N ALA A 56 -7.38 -7.47 11.77
CA ALA A 56 -6.36 -8.45 12.08
C ALA A 56 -6.64 -9.73 11.29
N PHE A 57 -5.64 -10.20 10.55
CA PHE A 57 -5.74 -11.38 9.70
C PHE A 57 -4.70 -12.41 10.12
N PRO A 58 -5.11 -13.64 10.49
CA PRO A 58 -4.19 -14.77 10.64
C PRO A 58 -3.44 -15.02 9.32
N LEU A 59 -2.13 -15.26 9.36
CA LEU A 59 -1.36 -15.44 8.11
C LEU A 59 -1.82 -16.66 7.30
N VAL A 60 -2.41 -17.66 7.95
CA VAL A 60 -3.00 -18.84 7.31
C VAL A 60 -4.19 -18.49 6.39
N GLU A 61 -4.82 -17.33 6.60
CA GLU A 61 -5.94 -16.86 5.78
C GLU A 61 -5.48 -16.02 4.58
N LEU A 62 -4.22 -15.60 4.53
CA LEU A 62 -3.71 -14.73 3.48
C LEU A 62 -3.24 -15.53 2.26
N ASP A 63 -3.75 -15.20 1.08
CA ASP A 63 -3.33 -15.80 -0.19
C ASP A 63 -2.49 -14.87 -1.04
N GLU A 64 -2.72 -13.56 -0.97
CA GLU A 64 -1.91 -12.56 -1.67
C GLU A 64 -1.82 -11.27 -0.84
N VAL A 65 -0.65 -10.64 -0.87
CA VAL A 65 -0.43 -9.27 -0.40
C VAL A 65 0.19 -8.47 -1.53
N ARG A 66 -0.41 -7.33 -1.85
CA ARG A 66 -0.03 -6.51 -3.00
C ARG A 66 0.13 -5.06 -2.61
N LEU A 67 1.26 -4.45 -2.96
CA LEU A 67 1.44 -3.00 -2.92
C LEU A 67 0.91 -2.42 -4.23
N VAL A 68 -0.14 -1.62 -4.14
CA VAL A 68 -0.81 -1.02 -5.30
C VAL A 68 -0.06 0.26 -5.67
N GLN A 69 0.68 0.22 -6.77
CA GLN A 69 1.39 1.39 -7.26
C GLN A 69 0.43 2.33 -7.99
N LYS A 70 0.65 3.65 -7.84
CA LYS A 70 -0.14 4.62 -8.59
C LYS A 70 0.28 4.55 -10.06
N SER A 71 -0.48 3.86 -10.89
CA SER A 71 -0.19 3.79 -12.33
C SER A 71 -0.16 5.20 -12.92
N THR A 72 1.02 5.64 -13.38
CA THR A 72 1.09 6.86 -14.19
C THR A 72 0.46 6.51 -15.55
N ARG A 73 -0.75 7.03 -15.76
CA ARG A 73 -1.62 6.69 -16.88
C ARG A 73 -0.99 7.10 -18.22
N HIS A 74 -0.28 6.20 -18.90
CA HIS A 74 -0.17 6.23 -20.37
C HIS A 74 -1.21 5.27 -20.95
N ILE A 75 -2.47 5.71 -20.99
CA ILE A 75 -3.49 4.99 -21.75
C ILE A 75 -3.38 5.47 -23.20
N THR A 76 -2.78 4.65 -24.04
CA THR A 76 -3.14 4.61 -25.46
C THR A 76 -4.30 3.62 -25.57
N PRO A 77 -5.53 4.05 -25.93
CA PRO A 77 -6.66 3.15 -26.00
C PRO A 77 -6.55 2.26 -27.25
N GLU A 78 -6.31 0.96 -27.05
CA GLU A 78 -6.52 -0.05 -28.10
C GLU A 78 -7.88 -0.76 -27.87
N PRO A 79 -8.76 -0.84 -28.88
CA PRO A 79 -10.03 -1.56 -28.75
C PRO A 79 -9.79 -3.07 -28.67
N GLY A 80 -10.26 -3.73 -27.60
CA GLY A 80 -10.33 -5.20 -27.52
C GLY A 80 -9.74 -5.88 -26.29
N ARG A 81 -9.10 -5.15 -25.35
CA ARG A 81 -8.59 -5.72 -24.09
C ARG A 81 -9.38 -5.24 -22.87
N TYR A 82 -10.60 -5.74 -22.72
CA TYR A 82 -11.33 -5.71 -21.45
C TYR A 82 -11.05 -7.03 -20.70
N GLY A 83 -9.96 -7.09 -19.94
CA GLY A 83 -9.62 -8.30 -19.18
C GLY A 83 -8.42 -8.22 -18.23
N GLY A 84 -7.69 -7.10 -18.17
CA GLY A 84 -6.46 -7.01 -17.36
C GLY A 84 -6.20 -5.63 -16.75
N VAL A 85 -7.24 -4.87 -16.41
CA VAL A 85 -7.14 -3.45 -16.04
C VAL A 85 -7.50 -3.20 -14.57
N LEU A 86 -7.03 -4.06 -13.66
CA LEU A 86 -7.11 -3.80 -12.21
C LEU A 86 -5.82 -4.12 -11.43
N GLY A 87 -4.83 -4.77 -12.04
CA GLY A 87 -3.47 -4.88 -11.49
C GLY A 87 -2.58 -3.88 -12.22
N GLY A 88 -1.96 -2.96 -11.49
CA GLY A 88 -0.92 -2.12 -12.06
C GLY A 88 0.22 -3.03 -12.53
N VAL A 89 0.75 -2.78 -13.74
CA VAL A 89 1.92 -3.52 -14.26
C VAL A 89 3.12 -3.39 -13.32
N ASP A 90 3.13 -2.32 -12.52
CA ASP A 90 4.18 -1.97 -11.56
C ASP A 90 3.85 -2.38 -10.11
N ASP A 91 2.76 -3.11 -9.86
CA ASP A 91 2.43 -3.54 -8.51
C ASP A 91 3.43 -4.57 -7.99
N GLU A 92 3.83 -4.43 -6.72
CA GLU A 92 4.59 -5.48 -6.02
C GLU A 92 3.61 -6.53 -5.49
N VAL A 93 3.76 -7.78 -5.92
CA VAL A 93 2.80 -8.86 -5.63
C VAL A 93 3.48 -10.02 -4.93
N HIS A 94 3.03 -10.32 -3.72
CA HIS A 94 3.47 -11.46 -2.91
C HIS A 94 2.36 -12.49 -2.84
N ARG A 95 2.49 -13.56 -3.63
CA ARG A 95 1.60 -14.71 -3.56
C ARG A 95 2.03 -15.62 -2.42
N LEU A 96 1.12 -15.83 -1.48
CA LEU A 96 1.33 -16.62 -0.26
C LEU A 96 0.66 -18.00 -0.34
N THR A 97 -0.18 -18.22 -1.35
CA THR A 97 -0.79 -19.53 -1.63
C THR A 97 0.30 -20.60 -1.75
N LEU A 98 0.07 -21.76 -1.14
CA LEU A 98 1.00 -22.91 -1.04
C LEU A 98 2.23 -22.73 -0.14
N LEU A 99 2.50 -21.52 0.36
CA LEU A 99 3.58 -21.32 1.34
C LEU A 99 3.17 -21.81 2.73
N THR A 100 4.14 -22.38 3.45
CA THR A 100 4.01 -22.71 4.87
C THR A 100 3.82 -21.44 5.70
N LEU A 101 3.28 -21.60 6.92
CA LEU A 101 3.10 -20.49 7.84
C LEU A 101 4.41 -19.74 8.15
N ALA A 102 5.53 -20.46 8.24
CA ALA A 102 6.85 -19.88 8.46
C ALA A 102 7.30 -19.02 7.27
N GLU A 103 7.20 -19.53 6.05
CA GLU A 103 7.56 -18.77 4.83
C GLU A 103 6.68 -17.53 4.65
N ARG A 104 5.39 -17.63 4.95
CA ARG A 104 4.47 -16.47 4.95
C ARG A 104 4.93 -15.41 5.94
N ARG A 105 5.36 -15.82 7.13
CA ARG A 105 5.87 -14.91 8.17
C ARG A 105 7.15 -14.23 7.69
N ASP A 106 8.08 -14.97 7.09
CA ASP A 106 9.35 -14.43 6.62
C ASP A 106 9.14 -13.39 5.50
N ILE A 107 8.23 -13.66 4.55
CA ILE A 107 7.87 -12.69 3.50
C ILE A 107 7.26 -11.44 4.10
N LEU A 108 6.30 -11.57 5.03
CA LEU A 108 5.70 -10.39 5.66
C LEU A 108 6.72 -9.61 6.48
N GLN A 109 7.60 -10.29 7.22
CA GLN A 109 8.69 -9.60 7.93
C GLN A 109 9.59 -8.83 6.96
N GLN A 110 9.84 -9.37 5.77
CA GLN A 110 10.62 -8.69 4.74
C GLN A 110 9.86 -7.46 4.21
N ILE A 111 8.57 -7.60 3.90
CA ILE A 111 7.71 -6.47 3.51
C ILE A 111 7.74 -5.35 4.56
N PHE A 112 7.64 -5.67 5.85
CA PHE A 112 7.70 -4.66 6.93
C PHE A 112 9.07 -3.99 7.07
N LYS A 113 10.15 -4.63 6.61
CA LYS A 113 11.49 -4.01 6.56
C LYS A 113 11.62 -3.08 5.36
N ASP A 114 11.11 -3.51 4.21
CA ASP A 114 11.22 -2.76 2.93
C ASP A 114 10.24 -1.59 2.88
N HIS A 115 9.05 -1.78 3.46
CA HIS A 115 7.95 -0.83 3.53
C HIS A 115 7.56 -0.58 4.99
N PRO A 116 8.41 0.14 5.75
CA PRO A 116 8.13 0.41 7.15
C PRO A 116 6.82 1.18 7.26
N PRO A 117 5.89 0.76 8.14
CA PRO A 117 4.61 1.45 8.30
C PRO A 117 4.90 2.90 8.65
N GLY A 118 4.29 3.81 7.90
CA GLY A 118 4.40 5.24 8.17
C GLY A 118 4.11 5.48 9.65
N LYS A 119 4.88 6.36 10.30
CA LYS A 119 4.52 6.84 11.62
C LYS A 119 3.10 7.39 11.47
N GLY A 120 2.12 6.68 12.01
CA GLY A 120 0.76 7.17 12.06
C GLY A 120 0.77 8.57 12.69
N PRO A 121 -0.25 9.40 12.40
CA PRO A 121 -0.36 10.70 13.05
C PRO A 121 -0.19 10.61 14.57
#